data_AF-A0A8S3W6E9-F1
#
_entry.id   AF-A0A8S3W6E9-F1
#
_cell.length_a   1.000
_cell.length_b   1.000
_cell.length_c   1.000
_cell.angle_alpha   90.00
_cell.angle_beta   90.00
_cell.angle_gamma   90.00
#
_symmetry.space_group_name_H-M   'P 1'
#
loop_
_entity.id
_entity.type
_entity.pdbx_description
1 polymer ?
#
loop_
_entity_poly.entity_id
_entity_poly.type
_entity_poly.pdbx_seq_one_letter_code
_entity_poly.pdbx_strand_id
1 'polypeptide(L)'
;MQENITKAINDNINQKFTIMENRTSNLQIKINKQQKTIDYLERQARKKNLILYGVEETEHGYEELQSICYIKNHMKISREQSEIELVRRLGKKENKTRPLLVTFTKMGRKI
;
A
#
# COMPACT_ATOMS: atom_id res chain seq x y z
N MET A 1 -5.69 -47.22 39.51
CA MET A 1 -5.28 -45.86 39.94
C MET A 1 -4.36 -45.18 38.93
N GLN A 2 -3.24 -45.79 38.53
CA GLN A 2 -2.27 -45.19 37.59
C GLN A 2 -2.88 -44.86 36.21
N GLU A 3 -3.74 -45.72 35.67
CA GLU A 3 -4.41 -45.47 34.38
C GLU A 3 -5.34 -44.24 34.41
N ASN A 4 -6.08 -44.03 35.51
CA ASN A 4 -6.95 -42.85 35.65
C ASN A 4 -6.17 -41.54 35.71
N ILE A 5 -4.99 -41.55 36.35
CA ILE A 5 -4.10 -40.38 36.42
C ILE A 5 -3.53 -40.07 35.02
N THR A 6 -3.09 -41.10 34.31
CA THR A 6 -2.54 -40.97 32.94
C THR A 6 -3.60 -40.45 31.96
N LYS A 7 -4.83 -40.95 32.08
CA LYS A 7 -5.97 -40.50 31.27
C LYS A 7 -6.34 -39.05 31.54
N ALA A 8 -6.41 -38.64 32.82
CA ALA A 8 -6.67 -37.26 33.20
C ALA A 8 -5.59 -36.28 32.71
N ILE A 9 -4.31 -36.69 32.73
CA ILE A 9 -3.20 -35.91 32.17
C ILE A 9 -3.37 -35.74 30.65
N ASN A 10 -3.63 -36.83 29.94
CA ASN A 10 -3.84 -36.78 28.48
C ASN A 10 -5.07 -35.93 28.10
N ASP A 11 -6.17 -36.02 28.85
CA ASP A 11 -7.36 -35.21 28.60
C ASP A 11 -7.08 -33.71 28.81
N ASN A 12 -6.33 -33.35 29.85
CA ASN A 12 -5.90 -31.95 30.08
C ASN A 12 -5.01 -31.42 28.95
N ILE A 13 -4.08 -32.27 28.48
CA ILE A 13 -3.18 -31.93 27.37
C ILE A 13 -3.98 -31.74 26.08
N ASN A 14 -4.90 -32.66 25.77
CA ASN A 14 -5.77 -32.56 24.59
C ASN A 14 -6.62 -31.29 24.62
N GLN A 15 -7.21 -30.95 25.78
CA GLN A 15 -7.96 -29.70 25.94
C GLN A 15 -7.10 -28.47 25.65
N LYS A 16 -5.85 -28.43 26.14
CA LYS A 16 -4.92 -27.33 25.86
C LYS A 16 -4.59 -27.24 24.37
N PHE A 17 -4.37 -28.37 23.70
CA PHE A 17 -4.15 -28.41 22.25
C PHE A 17 -5.36 -27.88 21.48
N THR A 18 -6.58 -28.30 21.82
CA THR A 18 -7.81 -27.80 21.18
C THR A 18 -7.99 -26.29 21.39
N ILE A 19 -7.70 -25.78 22.59
CA ILE A 19 -7.73 -24.34 22.86
C ILE A 19 -6.69 -23.62 22.00
N MET A 20 -5.50 -24.19 21.85
CA MET A 20 -4.43 -23.62 21.04
C MET A 20 -4.79 -23.60 19.55
N GLU A 21 -5.33 -24.68 18.99
CA GLU A 21 -5.79 -24.74 17.60
C GLU A 21 -6.89 -23.72 17.33
N ASN A 22 -7.86 -23.60 18.22
CA ASN A 22 -8.94 -22.61 18.12
C ASN A 22 -8.38 -21.17 18.15
N ARG A 23 -7.41 -20.88 19.01
CA ARG A 23 -6.74 -19.58 19.05
C ARG A 23 -5.98 -19.29 17.75
N THR A 24 -5.24 -20.26 17.23
CA THR A 24 -4.48 -20.15 15.98
C THR A 24 -5.41 -19.89 14.79
N SER A 25 -6.51 -20.64 14.68
CA SER A 25 -7.52 -20.43 13.64
C SER A 25 -8.12 -19.02 13.71
N ASN A 26 -8.49 -18.56 14.92
CA ASN A 26 -9.01 -17.21 15.13
C ASN A 26 -8.00 -16.11 14.75
N LEU A 27 -6.71 -16.31 15.05
CA LEU A 27 -5.66 -15.39 14.65
C LEU A 27 -5.52 -15.34 13.12
N GLN A 28 -5.56 -16.50 12.46
CA GLN A 28 -5.47 -16.56 11.00
C GLN A 28 -6.62 -15.81 10.32
N ILE A 29 -7.84 -15.94 10.85
CA ILE A 29 -9.01 -15.18 10.36
C ILE A 29 -8.78 -13.66 10.52
N LYS A 30 -8.27 -13.23 11.68
CA LYS A 30 -7.97 -11.81 11.94
C LYS A 30 -6.91 -11.27 11.00
N ILE A 31 -5.81 -12.00 10.80
CA ILE A 31 -4.73 -11.64 9.88
C ILE A 31 -5.27 -11.49 8.45
N ASN A 32 -6.06 -12.45 7.99
CA ASN A 32 -6.66 -12.38 6.65
C ASN A 32 -7.59 -11.17 6.48
N LYS A 33 -8.36 -10.83 7.52
CA LYS A 33 -9.23 -9.63 7.50
C LYS A 33 -8.41 -8.34 7.49
N GLN A 34 -7.31 -8.28 8.26
CA GLN A 34 -6.40 -7.15 8.28
C GLN A 34 -5.74 -6.96 6.91
N GLN A 35 -5.23 -8.02 6.30
CA GLN A 35 -4.62 -7.95 4.97
C GLN A 35 -5.58 -7.40 3.92
N LYS A 36 -6.82 -7.91 3.89
CA LYS A 36 -7.86 -7.39 2.97
C LYS A 36 -8.14 -5.90 3.17
N THR A 37 -8.12 -5.43 4.42
CA THR A 37 -8.31 -4.02 4.75
C THR A 37 -7.14 -3.17 4.26
N ILE A 38 -5.91 -3.64 4.48
CA ILE A 38 -4.69 -2.98 3.99
C ILE A 38 -4.72 -2.88 2.47
N ASP A 39 -4.99 -3.99 1.76
CA ASP A 39 -5.08 -4.00 0.30
C ASP A 39 -6.12 -3.01 -0.23
N TYR A 40 -7.27 -2.91 0.45
CA TYR A 40 -8.30 -1.94 0.12
C TYR A 40 -7.81 -0.49 0.31
N LEU A 41 -7.20 -0.18 1.46
CA LEU A 41 -6.69 1.15 1.75
C LEU A 41 -5.61 1.57 0.76
N GLU A 42 -4.68 0.67 0.43
CA GLU A 42 -3.66 0.92 -0.59
C GLU A 42 -4.28 1.18 -1.96
N ARG A 43 -5.29 0.40 -2.36
CA ARG A 43 -6.02 0.64 -3.61
C ARG A 43 -6.64 2.03 -3.61
N GLN A 44 -7.30 2.45 -2.53
CA GLN A 44 -7.90 3.77 -2.41
C GLN A 44 -6.86 4.89 -2.49
N ALA A 45 -5.72 4.75 -1.81
CA ALA A 45 -4.62 5.71 -1.88
C ALA A 45 -4.07 5.84 -3.31
N ARG A 46 -3.90 4.72 -4.02
CA ARG A 46 -3.42 4.71 -5.41
C ARG A 46 -4.44 5.24 -6.43
N LYS A 47 -5.73 5.35 -6.08
CA LYS A 47 -6.75 5.83 -7.05
C LYS A 47 -6.45 7.22 -7.55
N LYS A 48 -5.90 8.10 -6.70
CA LYS A 48 -5.55 9.48 -7.05
C LYS A 48 -4.17 9.62 -7.72
N ASN A 49 -3.45 8.51 -7.89
CA ASN A 49 -2.12 8.54 -8.48
C ASN A 49 -2.18 8.40 -9.99
N LEU A 50 -1.39 9.21 -10.69
CA LEU A 50 -1.09 9.12 -12.11
C LEU A 50 0.40 8.79 -12.27
N ILE A 51 0.71 7.84 -13.15
CA ILE A 51 2.09 7.44 -13.44
C ILE A 51 2.41 7.83 -14.88
N LEU A 52 3.43 8.66 -15.06
CA LEU A 52 3.90 9.10 -16.36
C LEU A 52 5.23 8.42 -16.69
N TYR A 53 5.28 7.77 -17.84
CA TYR A 53 6.50 7.13 -18.36
C TYR A 53 7.14 8.01 -19.45
N GLY A 54 8.45 7.88 -19.63
CA GLY A 54 9.18 8.58 -20.70
C GLY A 54 9.34 10.10 -20.47
N VAL A 55 9.21 10.58 -19.23
CA VAL A 55 9.54 11.97 -18.87
C VAL A 55 11.03 12.04 -18.58
N GLU A 56 11.79 12.78 -19.38
CA GLU A 56 13.24 12.95 -19.19
C GLU A 56 13.57 13.41 -17.75
N GLU A 57 14.66 12.90 -17.17
CA GLU A 57 15.11 13.26 -15.82
C GLU A 57 16.05 14.46 -15.90
N THR A 58 15.48 15.65 -16.06
CA THR A 58 16.22 16.91 -16.08
C THR A 58 16.14 17.66 -14.75
N GLU A 59 15.33 17.18 -13.80
CA GLU A 59 15.18 17.81 -12.49
C GLU A 59 16.39 17.59 -11.57
N HIS A 60 16.78 18.65 -10.86
CA HIS A 60 17.78 18.63 -9.80
C HIS A 60 17.17 18.77 -8.40
N GLY A 61 15.89 19.10 -8.32
CA GLY A 61 15.17 19.29 -7.06
C GLY A 61 13.66 19.12 -7.18
N TYR A 62 12.98 19.19 -6.04
CA TYR A 62 11.52 19.02 -5.97
C TYR A 62 10.77 20.12 -6.72
N GLU A 63 11.23 21.38 -6.64
CA GLU A 63 10.58 22.53 -7.30
C GLU A 63 10.61 22.42 -8.82
N GLU A 64 11.74 21.99 -9.38
CA GLU A 64 11.88 21.72 -10.81
C GLU A 64 11.02 20.55 -11.26
N LEU A 65 10.94 19.49 -10.45
CA LEU A 65 10.09 18.34 -10.71
C LEU A 65 8.60 18.72 -10.72
N GLN A 66 8.19 19.59 -9.79
CA GLN A 66 6.84 20.11 -9.74
C GLN A 66 6.54 20.94 -10.99
N SER A 67 7.52 21.76 -11.42
CA SER A 67 7.43 22.56 -12.65
C SER A 67 7.26 21.69 -13.90
N ILE A 68 8.02 20.60 -14.03
CA ILE A 68 7.87 19.62 -15.14
C ILE A 68 6.44 19.05 -15.20
N CYS A 69 5.83 18.79 -14.04
CA CYS A 69 4.45 18.32 -13.97
C CYS A 69 3.44 19.35 -14.54
N TYR A 70 3.72 20.65 -14.39
CA TYR A 70 2.88 21.73 -14.92
C TYR A 70 3.15 22.06 -16.40
N ILE A 71 4.37 21.81 -16.88
CA ILE A 71 4.89 22.35 -18.16
C ILE A 71 4.43 21.57 -19.40
N LYS A 72 3.85 20.37 -19.28
CA LYS A 72 3.21 19.74 -20.46
C LYS A 72 1.86 20.41 -20.75
N ASN A 73 1.93 21.52 -21.50
CA ASN A 73 0.88 22.32 -22.15
C ASN A 73 -0.26 21.54 -22.84
N HIS A 74 -0.22 20.21 -22.87
CA HIS A 74 -1.23 19.34 -23.46
C HIS A 74 -2.35 18.93 -22.49
N MET A 75 -2.15 18.98 -21.16
CA MET A 75 -3.14 18.41 -20.25
C MET A 75 -4.33 19.33 -19.93
N LYS A 76 -4.30 20.63 -20.28
CA LYS A 76 -5.35 21.62 -19.93
C LYS A 76 -5.77 21.60 -18.44
N ILE A 77 -5.00 20.98 -17.56
CA ILE A 77 -5.24 20.96 -16.13
C ILE A 77 -4.87 22.37 -15.64
N SER A 78 -5.82 23.03 -14.97
CA SER A 78 -5.63 24.36 -14.40
C SER A 78 -4.34 24.38 -13.57
N ARG A 79 -3.55 25.46 -13.70
CA ARG A 79 -2.24 25.65 -13.05
C ARG A 79 -2.32 25.80 -11.52
N GLU A 80 -3.38 25.33 -10.90
CA GLU A 80 -3.54 25.49 -9.45
C GLU A 80 -2.64 24.49 -8.73
N GLN A 81 -1.55 25.02 -8.19
CA GLN A 81 -0.56 24.27 -7.42
C GLN A 81 -1.20 23.55 -6.21
N SER A 82 -2.37 24.02 -5.76
CA SER A 82 -3.22 23.47 -4.70
C SER A 82 -3.83 22.09 -5.01
N GLU A 83 -3.82 21.64 -6.27
CA GLU A 83 -4.48 20.38 -6.67
C GLU A 83 -3.56 19.16 -6.69
N ILE A 84 -2.25 19.39 -6.62
CA ILE A 84 -1.23 18.34 -6.57
C ILE A 84 -0.79 18.16 -5.13
N GLU A 85 -0.99 16.96 -4.60
CA GLU A 85 -0.60 16.58 -3.24
C GLU A 85 0.89 16.20 -3.18
N LEU A 86 1.37 15.46 -4.19
CA LEU A 86 2.76 14.99 -4.23
C LEU A 86 3.22 14.70 -5.67
N VAL A 87 4.46 15.04 -5.97
CA VAL A 87 5.16 14.60 -7.19
C VAL A 87 6.47 13.92 -6.82
N ARG A 88 6.74 12.71 -7.32
CA ARG A 88 8.02 12.03 -7.09
C ARG A 88 8.36 11.03 -8.20
N ARG A 89 9.65 10.77 -8.41
CA ARG A 89 10.10 9.65 -9.25
C ARG A 89 9.96 8.32 -8.51
N LEU A 90 9.65 7.25 -9.23
CA LEU A 90 9.55 5.90 -8.72
C LEU A 90 10.82 5.10 -9.03
N GLY A 91 11.35 4.41 -8.01
CA GLY A 91 12.50 3.52 -8.16
C GLY A 91 13.86 4.20 -7.98
N LYS A 92 14.92 3.37 -8.05
CA LYS A 92 16.31 3.80 -7.95
C LYS A 92 16.79 4.36 -9.29
N LYS A 93 17.73 5.31 -9.23
CA LYS A 93 18.34 5.89 -10.43
C LYS A 93 19.23 4.83 -11.07
N GLU A 94 18.85 4.38 -12.26
CA GLU A 94 19.58 3.41 -13.08
C GLU A 94 19.70 3.95 -14.51
N ASN A 95 20.16 3.14 -15.47
CA ASN A 95 20.28 3.53 -16.89
C ASN A 95 18.93 3.77 -17.60
N LYS A 96 17.79 3.62 -16.89
CA LYS A 96 16.44 3.82 -17.43
C LYS A 96 15.76 5.00 -16.75
N THR A 97 15.06 5.81 -17.55
CA THR A 97 14.24 6.92 -17.08
C THR A 97 13.16 6.43 -16.12
N ARG A 98 13.16 6.96 -14.89
CA ARG A 98 12.21 6.57 -13.85
C ARG A 98 10.82 7.12 -14.12
N PRO A 99 9.75 6.35 -13.85
CA PRO A 99 8.39 6.85 -13.95
C PRO A 99 8.15 7.99 -12.95
N LEU A 100 7.36 8.98 -13.35
CA LEU A 100 6.92 10.07 -12.50
C LEU A 100 5.56 9.72 -11.89
N LEU A 101 5.48 9.70 -10.56
CA LEU A 101 4.25 9.60 -9.80
C LEU A 101 3.74 11.00 -9.49
N VAL A 102 2.49 11.26 -9.86
CA VAL A 102 1.74 12.45 -9.49
C VAL A 102 0.53 12.02 -8.68
N THR A 103 0.41 12.51 -7.45
CA THR A 103 -0.75 12.29 -6.58
C THR A 103 -1.56 13.57 -6.54
N PHE A 104 -2.84 13.46 -6.88
CA PHE A 104 -3.78 14.58 -6.82
C PHE A 104 -4.53 14.61 -5.49
N THR A 105 -4.88 15.79 -5.01
CA THR A 105 -5.68 15.98 -3.80
C THR A 105 -7.08 15.34 -3.96
N LYS A 106 -7.67 15.46 -5.16
CA LYS A 106 -9.02 14.97 -5.50
C LYS A 106 -9.01 13.99 -6.67
N MET A 107 -9.81 12.92 -6.59
CA MET A 107 -9.92 11.91 -7.65
C MET A 107 -10.46 12.47 -8.97
N GLY A 108 -11.43 13.40 -8.91
CA GLY A 108 -12.08 13.95 -10.11
C GLY A 108 -11.17 14.75 -11.04
N ARG A 109 -9.91 15.00 -10.66
CA ARG A 109 -8.89 15.63 -11.52
C ARG A 109 -8.05 14.63 -12.31
N LYS A 110 -8.07 13.35 -11.92
CA LYS A 110 -7.39 12.27 -12.66
C LYS A 110 -8.21 11.79 -13.86
N ILE A 111 -9.55 11.88 -13.77
CA ILE A 111 -10.50 11.37 -14.76
C ILE A 111 -10.78 12.45 -15.80
#